data_AF-A0A932A629-F1
#
_entry.id   AF-A0A932A629-F1
#
_cell.length_a   1.000
_cell.length_b   1.000
_cell.length_c   1.000
_cell.angle_alpha   90.00
_cell.angle_beta   90.00
_cell.angle_gamma   90.00
#
_symmetry.space_group_name_H-M   'P 1'
#
loop_
_entity.id
_entity.type
_entity.pdbx_description
1 polymer ?
#
loop_
_entity_poly.entity_id
_entity_poly.type
_entity_poly.pdbx_seq_one_letter_code
_entity_poly.pdbx_strand_id
1 'polypeptide(L)'
;MLGKRFEKELEMIENALQDEQSKDEFKEYLKPLVEAIAEAYYKNKKARRVSKKKLIEAGWAHFDFALKKYKERAELMMERKNELFYFSTYFTWFIRQGIVEYLKSLDKK
;
A
#
# COMPACT_ATOMS: atom_id res chain seq x y z
N MET A 1 -17.70 18.34 0.98
CA MET A 1 -16.93 17.96 2.19
C MET A 1 -16.31 16.61 1.90
N LEU A 2 -15.00 16.46 2.14
CA LEU A 2 -14.35 15.16 2.17
C LEU A 2 -14.98 14.39 3.34
N GLY A 3 -15.42 13.14 3.14
CA GLY A 3 -16.13 12.42 4.21
C GLY A 3 -15.23 12.14 5.41
N LYS A 4 -15.79 11.98 6.63
CA LYS A 4 -15.06 11.68 7.88
C LYS A 4 -14.00 10.57 7.75
N ARG A 5 -14.24 9.60 6.86
CA ARG A 5 -13.31 8.50 6.58
C ARG A 5 -12.01 8.98 5.90
N PHE A 6 -12.11 9.90 4.95
CA PHE A 6 -10.96 10.43 4.23
C PHE A 6 -10.04 11.23 5.16
N GLU A 7 -10.63 12.07 6.01
CA GLU A 7 -9.89 12.87 7.01
C GLU A 7 -9.09 11.96 7.95
N LYS A 8 -9.74 10.89 8.45
CA LYS A 8 -9.06 9.91 9.31
C LYS A 8 -7.93 9.16 8.58
N GLU A 9 -8.15 8.74 7.34
CA GLU A 9 -7.12 8.07 6.54
C GLU A 9 -5.93 9.00 6.24
N LEU A 10 -6.18 10.30 6.04
CA LEU A 10 -5.12 11.29 5.86
C LEU A 10 -4.32 11.53 7.15
N GLU A 11 -5.00 11.70 8.28
CA GLU A 11 -4.37 11.85 9.60
C GLU A 11 -3.44 10.66 9.93
N MET A 12 -3.90 9.42 9.67
CA MET A 12 -3.06 8.23 9.87
C MET A 12 -1.78 8.26 9.03
N ILE A 13 -1.84 8.79 7.80
CA ILE A 13 -0.67 8.91 6.92
C ILE A 13 0.27 10.00 7.40
N GLU A 14 -0.27 11.15 7.83
CA GLU A 14 0.52 12.23 8.38
C GLU A 14 1.29 11.78 9.62
N ASN A 15 0.64 11.05 10.53
CA ASN A 15 1.27 10.47 11.71
C ASN A 15 2.32 9.41 11.32
N ALA A 16 1.99 8.48 10.40
CA ALA A 16 2.92 7.45 9.93
C ALA A 16 4.18 8.01 9.22
N LEU A 17 4.13 9.25 8.73
CA LEU A 17 5.28 9.94 8.14
C LEU A 17 6.16 10.65 9.17
N GLN A 18 5.66 10.87 10.39
CA GLN A 18 6.38 11.60 11.45
C GLN A 18 7.15 10.67 12.38
N ASP A 19 6.60 9.49 12.69
CA ASP A 19 7.23 8.55 13.63
C ASP A 19 7.00 7.06 13.27
N GLU A 20 7.88 6.21 13.81
CA GLU A 20 7.86 4.77 13.52
C GLU A 20 6.73 4.01 14.22
N GLN A 21 6.25 4.48 15.38
CA GLN A 21 5.14 3.82 16.08
C GLN A 21 3.85 3.95 15.26
N SER A 22 3.51 5.18 14.84
CA SER A 22 2.37 5.46 13.96
C SER A 22 2.50 4.72 12.63
N LYS A 23 3.72 4.56 12.13
CA LYS A 23 3.98 3.78 10.91
C LYS A 23 3.63 2.30 11.10
N ASP A 24 4.01 1.71 12.22
CA ASP A 24 3.71 0.31 12.51
C ASP A 24 2.21 0.09 12.83
N GLU A 25 1.57 1.03 13.53
CA GLU A 25 0.11 1.04 13.69
C GLU A 25 -0.59 1.07 12.32
N PHE A 26 -0.06 1.85 11.37
CA PHE A 26 -0.63 1.92 10.04
C PHE A 26 -0.40 0.67 9.20
N LYS A 27 0.75 0.00 9.37
CA LYS A 27 0.98 -1.32 8.77
C LYS A 27 -0.03 -2.34 9.30
N GLU A 28 -0.33 -2.35 10.60
CA GLU A 28 -1.35 -3.25 11.15
C GLU A 28 -2.75 -2.94 10.60
N TYR A 29 -3.10 -1.66 10.42
CA TYR A 29 -4.34 -1.26 9.74
C TYR A 29 -4.42 -1.78 8.29
N LEU A 30 -3.33 -1.73 7.54
CA LEU A 30 -3.26 -2.15 6.14
C LEU A 30 -3.02 -3.65 5.93
N LYS A 31 -2.61 -4.38 6.97
CA LYS A 31 -2.26 -5.79 6.91
C LYS A 31 -3.35 -6.67 6.28
N PRO A 32 -4.65 -6.52 6.60
CA PRO A 32 -5.69 -7.31 5.92
C PRO A 32 -5.71 -7.10 4.40
N LEU A 33 -5.44 -5.88 3.92
CA LEU A 33 -5.37 -5.59 2.48
C LEU A 33 -4.16 -6.27 1.84
N VAL A 34 -2.98 -6.17 2.46
CA VAL A 34 -1.75 -6.81 1.96
C VAL A 34 -1.90 -8.32 1.92
N GLU A 35 -2.45 -8.92 2.97
CA GLU A 35 -2.71 -10.37 3.05
C GLU A 35 -3.70 -10.83 1.98
N ALA A 36 -4.78 -10.09 1.76
CA ALA A 36 -5.78 -10.41 0.73
C ALA A 36 -5.18 -10.36 -0.68
N ILE A 37 -4.35 -9.35 -0.96
CA ILE A 37 -3.66 -9.25 -2.25
C ILE A 37 -2.65 -10.38 -2.40
N ALA A 38 -1.79 -10.62 -1.40
CA ALA A 38 -0.81 -11.70 -1.43
C ALA A 38 -1.46 -13.08 -1.62
N GLU A 39 -2.61 -13.32 -0.98
CA GLU A 39 -3.39 -14.55 -1.16
C GLU A 39 -3.86 -14.73 -2.61
N ALA A 40 -4.33 -13.66 -3.25
CA ALA A 40 -4.75 -13.71 -4.66
C ALA A 40 -3.59 -14.09 -5.59
N TYR A 41 -2.38 -13.60 -5.31
CA TYR A 41 -1.18 -14.01 -6.04
C TYR A 41 -0.77 -15.45 -5.72
N TYR A 42 -0.83 -15.85 -4.46
CA TYR A 42 -0.50 -17.20 -4.02
C TYR A 42 -1.37 -18.28 -4.69
N LYS A 43 -2.68 -18.02 -4.82
CA LYS A 43 -3.62 -18.90 -5.53
C LYS A 43 -3.39 -18.94 -7.05
N ASN A 44 -2.69 -17.96 -7.62
CA ASN A 44 -2.40 -17.91 -9.04
C ASN A 44 -1.25 -18.88 -9.40
N LYS A 45 -1.42 -19.68 -10.46
CA LYS A 45 -0.43 -20.69 -10.90
C LYS A 45 0.97 -20.13 -11.16
N LYS A 46 1.11 -18.82 -11.43
CA LYS A 46 2.41 -18.14 -11.64
C LYS A 46 3.26 -18.00 -10.37
N ALA A 47 2.67 -18.06 -9.17
CA ALA A 47 3.41 -17.90 -7.91
C ALA A 47 3.74 -19.24 -7.20
N ARG A 48 3.57 -20.38 -7.89
CA ARG A 48 3.60 -21.75 -7.31
C ARG A 48 4.84 -22.14 -6.51
N ARG A 49 5.93 -21.37 -6.57
CA ARG A 49 7.20 -21.63 -5.85
C ARG A 49 7.51 -20.63 -4.73
N VAL A 50 6.62 -19.67 -4.49
CA VAL A 50 6.82 -18.60 -3.51
C VAL A 50 5.86 -18.78 -2.34
N SER A 51 6.38 -18.69 -1.12
CA SER A 51 5.54 -18.74 0.07
C SER A 51 4.68 -17.49 0.19
N LYS A 52 3.45 -17.64 0.73
CA LYS A 52 2.58 -16.50 1.03
C LYS A 52 3.28 -15.42 1.87
N LYS A 53 4.10 -15.84 2.84
CA LYS A 53 4.91 -14.92 3.67
C LYS A 53 5.81 -14.01 2.81
N LYS A 54 6.49 -14.57 1.82
CA LYS A 54 7.36 -13.79 0.91
C LYS A 54 6.58 -12.82 0.05
N LEU A 55 5.36 -13.19 -0.36
CA LEU A 55 4.47 -12.26 -1.08
C LEU A 55 3.99 -11.11 -0.20
N ILE A 56 3.70 -11.38 1.08
CA ILE A 56 3.36 -10.33 2.06
C ILE A 56 4.55 -9.39 2.27
N GLU A 57 5.74 -9.93 2.52
CA GLU A 57 6.98 -9.14 2.65
C GLU A 57 7.21 -8.26 1.42
N ALA A 58 7.05 -8.80 0.21
CA ALA A 58 7.16 -8.06 -1.03
C ALA A 58 6.09 -6.97 -1.19
N GLY A 59 4.87 -7.21 -0.69
CA GLY A 59 3.78 -6.24 -0.70
C GLY A 59 4.07 -4.96 0.09
N TRP A 60 5.01 -5.00 1.03
CA TRP A 60 5.45 -3.84 1.82
C TRP A 60 6.60 -3.06 1.19
N ALA A 61 7.20 -3.54 0.09
CA ALA A 61 8.42 -2.97 -0.48
C ALA A 61 8.33 -1.47 -0.79
N HIS A 62 7.15 -1.00 -1.19
CA HIS A 62 6.91 0.40 -1.57
C HIS A 62 6.10 1.18 -0.53
N PHE A 63 5.97 0.69 0.69
CA PHE A 63 5.09 1.28 1.70
C PHE A 63 5.45 2.74 2.00
N ASP A 64 6.70 3.04 2.34
CA ASP A 64 7.13 4.41 2.65
C ASP A 64 6.97 5.36 1.45
N PHE A 65 7.20 4.85 0.24
CA PHE A 65 6.99 5.62 -0.99
C PHE A 65 5.50 5.90 -1.23
N ALA A 66 4.63 4.93 -0.98
CA ALA A 66 3.19 5.08 -1.08
C ALA A 66 2.65 6.12 -0.09
N LEU A 67 3.16 6.16 1.14
CA LEU A 67 2.81 7.19 2.14
C LEU A 67 3.10 8.59 1.61
N LYS A 68 4.35 8.82 1.17
CA LYS A 68 4.79 10.13 0.66
C LYS A 68 3.94 10.57 -0.53
N LYS A 69 3.74 9.67 -1.49
CA LYS A 69 3.01 10.00 -2.72
C LYS A 69 1.52 10.19 -2.49
N TYR A 70 0.91 9.49 -1.54
CA TYR A 70 -0.47 9.77 -1.17
C TYR A 70 -0.59 11.15 -0.52
N LYS A 71 0.32 11.53 0.39
CA LYS A 71 0.32 12.87 1.00
C LYS A 71 0.40 13.97 -0.05
N GLU A 72 1.37 13.89 -0.96
CA GLU A 72 1.50 14.84 -2.09
C GLU A 72 0.18 14.94 -2.89
N ARG A 73 -0.47 13.80 -3.15
CA ARG A 73 -1.73 13.76 -3.89
C ARG A 73 -2.89 14.39 -3.08
N ALA A 74 -2.97 14.11 -1.79
CA ALA A 74 -4.01 14.63 -0.91
C ALA A 74 -3.91 16.15 -0.75
N GLU A 75 -2.70 16.70 -0.63
CA GLU A 75 -2.44 18.14 -0.64
C GLU A 75 -2.97 18.80 -1.91
N LEU A 76 -2.69 18.20 -3.09
CA LEU A 76 -3.22 18.69 -4.37
C LEU A 76 -4.76 18.62 -4.48
N MET A 77 -5.39 17.61 -3.86
CA MET A 77 -6.86 17.52 -3.80
C MET A 77 -7.45 18.63 -2.93
N MET A 78 -6.82 18.95 -1.79
CA MET A 78 -7.25 20.03 -0.91
C MET A 78 -7.15 21.40 -1.60
N GLU A 79 -6.17 21.58 -2.47
CA GLU A 79 -6.02 22.77 -3.32
C GLU A 79 -7.05 22.84 -4.48
N ARG A 80 -8.00 21.89 -4.57
CA ARG A 80 -8.96 21.70 -5.68
C ARG A 80 -8.29 21.50 -7.05
N LYS A 81 -7.02 21.08 -7.07
CA LYS A 81 -6.25 20.86 -8.30
C LYS A 81 -6.41 19.45 -8.88
N ASN A 82 -7.13 18.54 -8.21
CA ASN A 82 -7.24 17.16 -8.63
C ASN A 82 -8.53 16.47 -8.17
N GLU A 83 -8.93 15.40 -8.86
CA GLU A 83 -10.07 14.56 -8.48
C GLU A 83 -9.78 13.71 -7.24
N LEU A 84 -10.84 13.46 -6.46
CA LEU A 84 -10.85 12.60 -5.28
C LEU A 84 -10.41 11.18 -5.64
N PHE A 85 -9.38 10.68 -4.96
CA PHE A 85 -8.85 9.33 -5.17
C PHE A 85 -8.88 8.52 -3.88
N TYR A 86 -9.43 7.31 -3.95
CA TYR A 86 -9.59 6.48 -2.77
C TYR A 86 -8.25 5.90 -2.29
N PHE A 87 -8.04 6.00 -0.97
CA PHE A 87 -6.91 5.45 -0.25
C PHE A 87 -6.61 3.98 -0.59
N SER A 88 -7.62 3.12 -0.55
CA SER A 88 -7.48 1.69 -0.82
C SER A 88 -6.99 1.40 -2.23
N THR A 89 -7.45 2.18 -3.22
CA THR A 89 -7.01 2.06 -4.62
C THR A 89 -5.53 2.40 -4.75
N TYR A 90 -5.09 3.43 -4.03
CA TYR A 90 -3.71 3.89 -4.06
C TYR A 90 -2.75 2.82 -3.52
N PHE A 91 -2.99 2.35 -2.29
CA PHE A 91 -2.13 1.35 -1.65
C PHE A 91 -2.19 0.00 -2.36
N THR A 92 -3.34 -0.39 -2.91
CA THR A 92 -3.46 -1.62 -3.71
C THR A 92 -2.47 -1.65 -4.86
N TRP A 93 -2.24 -0.52 -5.54
CA TRP A 93 -1.31 -0.45 -6.66
C TRP A 93 0.13 -0.73 -6.21
N PHE A 94 0.59 -0.07 -5.14
CA PHE A 94 1.95 -0.25 -4.61
C PHE A 94 2.18 -1.66 -4.07
N ILE A 95 1.20 -2.23 -3.37
CA ILE A 95 1.27 -3.60 -2.86
C ILE A 95 1.44 -4.59 -4.03
N ARG A 96 0.63 -4.43 -5.08
CA ARG A 96 0.73 -5.27 -6.29
C ARG A 96 2.06 -5.09 -6.99
N GLN A 97 2.55 -3.85 -7.11
CA GLN A 97 3.83 -3.56 -7.75
C GLN A 97 4.97 -4.26 -7.02
N GLY A 98 5.04 -4.16 -5.69
CA GLY A 98 6.09 -4.82 -4.90
C GLY A 98 6.09 -6.34 -5.09
N ILE A 99 4.90 -6.96 -5.09
CA ILE A 99 4.76 -8.40 -5.38
C ILE A 99 5.22 -8.75 -6.80
N VAL A 100 4.80 -7.98 -7.81
CA VAL A 100 5.13 -8.24 -9.22
C VAL A 100 6.63 -8.09 -9.47
N GLU A 101 7.27 -7.07 -8.91
CA GLU A 101 8.72 -6.86 -9.02
C GLU A 101 9.49 -7.99 -8.37
N TYR A 102 9.05 -8.43 -7.19
CA TYR A 102 9.63 -9.58 -6.52
C TYR A 102 9.52 -10.86 -7.37
N LEU A 103 8.34 -11.17 -7.90
CA LEU A 103 8.17 -12.33 -8.79
C LEU A 103 9.06 -12.26 -10.03
N LYS A 104 9.13 -11.09 -10.68
CA LYS A 104 10.02 -10.87 -11.84
C LYS A 104 11.50 -11.02 -11.50
N SER A 105 11.90 -10.67 -10.27
CA SER A 105 13.29 -10.82 -9.82
C SER A 105 13.72 -12.29 -9.70
N LEU A 106 12.75 -13.20 -9.52
CA LEU A 106 12.99 -14.65 -9.48
C LEU A 106 13.14 -15.25 -10.87
N ASP A 107 12.43 -14.73 -11.87
CA ASP A 107 12.52 -15.18 -13.27
C ASP A 107 13.85 -14.79 -13.95
N LYS A 108 14.57 -13.81 -13.38
CA LYS A 108 15.89 -13.36 -13.86
C LYS A 108 17.07 -14.15 -13.28
N LYS A 109 16.80 -15.14 -12.42
CA LYS A 109 17.80 -16.04 -11.82
C LYS A 109 17.63 -17.45 -12.36
#